data_AF-A0A4U0Z2N1-F1
#
_entry.id   AF-A0A4U0Z2N1-F1
#
_cell.length_a   1.000
_cell.length_b   1.000
_cell.length_c   1.000
_cell.angle_alpha   90.00
_cell.angle_beta   90.00
_cell.angle_gamma   90.00
#
_symmetry.space_group_name_H-M   'P 1'
#
loop_
_entity.id
_entity.type
_entity.pdbx_description
1 polymer ?
#
loop_
_entity_poly.entity_id
_entity_poly.type
_entity_poly.pdbx_seq_one_letter_code
_entity_poly.pdbx_strand_id
1 'polypeptide(L)' 'MTDRKPVQLRLPPDLKAWLKAEAERNSSSQNSEVVRAIRAAMTRTETQPTT' A
#
# COMPACT_ATOMS: atom_id res chain seq x y z
N MET A 1 2.00 17.60 12.95
CA MET A 1 0.73 17.46 12.18
C MET A 1 1.12 17.20 10.74
N THR A 2 0.95 15.98 10.25
CA THR A 2 1.29 15.66 8.85
C THR A 2 0.08 16.00 8.00
N ASP A 3 0.20 16.97 7.10
CA ASP A 3 -0.83 17.33 6.13
C ASP A 3 -1.05 16.14 5.19
N ARG A 4 -2.03 15.28 5.54
CA ARG A 4 -2.35 14.04 4.82
C ARG A 4 -3.80 14.15 4.38
N LYS A 5 -4.01 14.28 3.06
CA LYS A 5 -5.35 14.25 2.47
C LYS A 5 -5.86 12.81 2.42
N PRO A 6 -7.08 12.52 2.91
CA PRO A 6 -7.65 11.19 2.80
C PRO A 6 -7.89 10.83 1.33
N VAL A 7 -7.57 9.60 0.96
CA VAL A 7 -7.85 9.06 -0.37
C VAL A 7 -8.93 7.99 -0.23
N GLN A 8 -10.04 8.15 -0.93
CA GLN A 8 -11.08 7.13 -0.98
C GLN A 8 -10.75 6.12 -2.08
N LEU A 9 -10.13 5.01 -1.71
CA LEU A 9 -9.73 3.95 -2.63
C LEU A 9 -10.83 2.88 -2.71
N ARG A 10 -11.31 2.58 -3.93
CA ARG A 10 -12.18 1.43 -4.18
C ARG A 10 -11.32 0.24 -4.56
N LEU A 11 -11.29 -0.75 -3.68
CA LEU A 11 -10.58 -2.00 -3.90
C LEU A 11 -11.59 -3.14 -4.08
N PRO A 12 -11.31 -4.07 -5.01
CA PRO A 12 -11.90 -5.39 -5.01
C PRO A 12 -11.88 -6.06 -3.61
N PRO A 13 -12.89 -6.86 -3.28
CA PRO A 13 -13.06 -7.42 -1.93
C PRO A 13 -11.92 -8.37 -1.53
N ASP A 14 -11.36 -9.10 -2.47
CA ASP A 14 -10.18 -9.95 -2.34
C ASP A 14 -8.94 -9.15 -1.93
N LEU A 15 -8.66 -8.03 -2.60
CA LEU A 15 -7.54 -7.16 -2.25
C LEU A 15 -7.70 -6.53 -0.86
N LYS A 16 -8.93 -6.18 -0.48
CA LYS A 16 -9.22 -5.65 0.86
C LYS A 16 -9.01 -6.71 1.94
N ALA A 17 -9.39 -7.96 1.68
CA ALA A 17 -9.17 -9.08 2.59
C ALA A 17 -7.68 -9.37 2.78
N TRP A 18 -6.93 -9.41 1.67
CA TRP A 18 -5.47 -9.58 1.71
C TRP A 18 -4.79 -8.46 2.50
N LEU A 19 -5.13 -7.19 2.22
CA LEU A 19 -4.55 -6.04 2.89
C LEU A 19 -4.83 -6.04 4.40
N LYS A 20 -6.02 -6.51 4.82
CA LYS A 20 -6.35 -6.68 6.24
C LYS A 20 -5.46 -7.72 6.91
N ALA A 21 -5.29 -8.90 6.28
CA ALA A 21 -4.43 -9.96 6.81
C ALA A 21 -2.97 -9.49 6.94
N GLU A 22 -2.47 -8.73 5.96
CA GLU A 22 -1.10 -8.23 5.99
C GLU A 22 -0.90 -7.13 7.03
N ALA A 23 -1.91 -6.29 7.25
CA ALA A 23 -1.92 -5.31 8.34
C ALA A 23 -1.90 -5.99 9.72
N GLU A 24 -2.67 -7.06 9.92
CA GLU A 24 -2.66 -7.87 11.14
C GLU A 24 -1.29 -8.51 11.38
N ARG A 25 -0.69 -9.10 10.35
CA ARG A 25 0.64 -9.73 10.42
C ARG A 25 1.74 -8.73 10.79
N ASN A 26 1.68 -7.53 10.25
CA ASN A 26 2.68 -6.49 10.47
C ASN A 26 2.39 -5.59 11.69
N SER A 27 1.36 -5.89 12.49
CA SER A 27 0.89 -5.05 13.60
C SER A 27 0.70 -3.58 13.19
N SER A 28 0.13 -3.39 12.00
CA SER A 28 0.13 -2.14 11.25
C SER A 28 -1.30 -1.80 10.78
N SER A 29 -1.50 -0.60 10.25
CA SER A 29 -2.80 -0.21 9.68
C SER A 29 -2.88 -0.58 8.21
N GLN A 30 -4.08 -0.85 7.70
CA GLN A 30 -4.29 -1.07 6.25
C GLN A 30 -3.73 0.09 5.42
N ASN A 31 -3.82 1.34 5.91
CA ASN A 31 -3.27 2.50 5.22
C ASN A 31 -1.73 2.49 5.18
N SER A 32 -1.09 2.05 6.26
CA SER A 32 0.37 1.87 6.31
C SER A 32 0.83 0.79 5.33
N GLU A 33 0.08 -0.30 5.20
CA GLU A 33 0.39 -1.36 4.21
C GLU A 33 0.18 -0.88 2.78
N VAL A 34 -0.86 -0.08 2.50
CA VAL A 34 -1.04 0.56 1.19
C VAL A 34 0.15 1.44 0.84
N VAL A 35 0.58 2.29 1.77
CA VAL A 35 1.76 3.16 1.56
C VAL A 35 3.02 2.32 1.34
N ARG A 36 3.20 1.23 2.09
CA ARG A 36 4.35 0.31 1.94
C ARG A 36 4.35 -0.36 0.57
N ALA A 37 3.21 -0.88 0.12
CA ALA A 37 3.05 -1.52 -1.17
C ALA A 37 3.31 -0.53 -2.32
N ILE A 38 2.78 0.70 -2.23
CA ILE A 38 3.01 1.75 -3.24
C ILE A 38 4.49 2.14 -3.29
N ARG A 39 5.15 2.33 -2.14
CA ARG A 39 6.59 2.66 -2.11
C ARG A 39 7.43 1.53 -2.69
N ALA A 40 7.13 0.28 -2.35
CA ALA A 40 7.82 -0.87 -2.92
C ALA A 40 7.63 -0.96 -4.44
N ALA A 41 6.43 -0.66 -4.94
CA ALA A 41 6.15 -0.59 -6.37
C ALA A 41 6.92 0.55 -7.06
N MET A 42 6.98 1.74 -6.46
CA MET A 42 7.78 2.86 -6.96
C MET A 42 9.27 2.50 -7.08
N THR A 43 9.84 1.93 -6.02
CA THR A 43 11.24 1.46 -6.04
C THR A 43 11.45 0.42 -7.14
N ARG A 44 10.51 -0.51 -7.35
CA ARG A 44 10.60 -1.52 -8.42
C ARG A 44 10.63 -0.90 -9.81
N THR A 45 9.81 0.11 -10.07
CA THR A 45 9.77 0.81 -11.36
C THR A 45 11.06 1.61 -11.60
N GLU A 46 11.61 2.25 -10.56
CA GLU A 46 12.87 3.01 -10.66
C GLU A 46 14.10 2.11 -10.90
N THR A 47 14.06 0.86 -10.42
CA THR A 47 15.14 -0.12 -10.64
C THR A 47 14.97 -0.96 -11.90
N GLN A 48 13.88 -0.80 -12.66
CA GLN A 48 13.81 -1.36 -14.00
C GLN A 48 14.46 -0.38 -14.99
N PRO A 49 15.68 -0.64 -15.50
CA PRO A 49 16.20 0.13 -16.61
C PRO A 49 15.27 -0.09 -17.79
N THR A 50 14.64 0.99 -18.26
CA THR A 50 13.95 1.05 -19.54
C THR A 50 14.92 0.50 -20.61
N THR A 51 14.65 -0.70 -21.11
CA THR A 51 15.32 -1.30 -22.27
C THR A 51 14.34 -1.31 -23.42
#